data_AF-A0A6H9Y3R9-F1
#
_entry.id   AF-A0A6H9Y3R9-F1
#
_cell.length_a   1.000
_cell.length_b   1.000
_cell.length_c   1.000
_cell.angle_alpha   90.00
_cell.angle_beta   90.00
_cell.angle_gamma   90.00
#
_symmetry.space_group_name_H-M   'P 1'
#
loop_
_entity.id
_entity.type
_entity.pdbx_description
1 polymer ?
#
loop_
_entity_poly.entity_id
_entity_poly.type
_entity_poly.pdbx_seq_one_letter_code
_entity_poly.pdbx_strand_id
1 'polypeptide(L)'
;MLRVFIAFLITACAITAQAELPFNPSIQDGQTSYTVSPATGNLEQHKPAYRRIGDQVYEVSPQTGNIQYHKLSYKIEGNRVYEVSPNTGNVQYHKPSYQLK
;
A
#
# COMPACT_ATOMS: atom_id res chain seq x y z
N MET A 1 -50.08 -28.66 17.28
CA MET A 1 -49.99 -27.62 16.25
C MET A 1 -48.52 -27.36 15.94
N LEU A 2 -48.20 -27.34 14.65
CA LEU A 2 -46.90 -27.21 14.01
C LEU A 2 -46.30 -25.80 14.19
N ARG A 3 -44.97 -25.70 14.36
CA ARG A 3 -44.08 -24.79 13.59
C ARG A 3 -42.60 -24.97 13.96
N VAL A 4 -41.95 -25.79 13.12
CA VAL A 4 -40.54 -25.69 12.74
C VAL A 4 -40.31 -24.33 12.08
N PHE A 5 -39.20 -23.63 12.36
CA PHE A 5 -38.34 -23.01 11.36
C PHE A 5 -37.00 -22.61 12.00
N ILE A 6 -36.00 -23.44 11.72
CA ILE A 6 -34.58 -23.13 11.84
C ILE A 6 -34.29 -21.97 10.88
N ALA A 7 -33.73 -20.87 11.39
CA ALA A 7 -33.12 -19.84 10.56
C ALA A 7 -31.64 -19.70 10.96
N PHE A 8 -30.80 -20.46 10.25
CA PHE A 8 -29.36 -20.23 10.16
C PHE A 8 -29.14 -18.88 9.49
N LEU A 9 -28.88 -17.83 10.26
CA LEU A 9 -28.40 -16.56 9.71
C LEU A 9 -26.86 -16.63 9.66
N ILE A 10 -26.34 -17.33 8.65
CA ILE A 10 -24.93 -17.21 8.28
C ILE A 10 -24.78 -15.84 7.62
N THR A 11 -24.56 -14.81 8.45
CA THR A 11 -24.03 -13.55 7.93
C THR A 11 -22.56 -13.80 7.65
N ALA A 12 -22.27 -14.29 6.44
CA ALA A 12 -20.93 -14.27 5.89
C ALA A 12 -20.54 -12.79 5.71
N CYS A 13 -19.98 -12.19 6.76
CA CYS A 13 -19.27 -10.94 6.66
C CYS A 13 -18.01 -11.25 5.85
N ALA A 14 -18.11 -11.16 4.53
CA ALA A 14 -16.94 -11.11 3.68
C ALA A 14 -16.24 -9.79 4.01
N ILE A 15 -15.33 -9.83 4.97
CA ILE A 15 -14.39 -8.76 5.24
C ILE A 15 -13.52 -8.69 3.99
N THR A 16 -13.93 -7.87 3.03
CA THR A 16 -13.04 -7.47 1.95
C THR A 16 -11.97 -6.62 2.61
N ALA A 17 -10.86 -7.27 2.98
CA ALA A 17 -9.65 -6.58 3.38
C ALA A 17 -9.21 -5.75 2.17
N GLN A 18 -9.64 -4.48 2.13
CA GLN A 18 -9.12 -3.53 1.17
C GLN A 18 -7.65 -3.35 1.55
N ALA A 19 -6.74 -3.90 0.75
CA ALA A 19 -5.31 -3.71 0.97
C ALA A 19 -5.04 -2.21 0.96
N GLU A 20 -4.57 -1.68 2.09
CA GLU A 20 -4.18 -0.28 2.20
C GLU A 20 -2.78 -0.12 1.61
N LEU A 21 -2.57 0.96 0.86
CA LEU A 21 -1.23 1.27 0.36
C LEU A 21 -0.31 1.52 1.55
N PRO A 22 0.95 1.02 1.53
CA PRO A 22 1.88 1.25 2.62
C PRO A 22 2.44 2.68 2.66
N PHE A 23 2.00 3.53 1.73
CA PHE A 23 2.40 4.93 1.62
C PHE A 23 1.18 5.82 1.36
N ASN A 24 1.32 7.11 1.68
CA ASN A 24 0.33 8.10 1.30
C ASN A 24 0.43 8.41 -0.20
N PRO A 25 -0.57 8.06 -1.04
CA PRO A 25 -0.50 8.27 -2.47
C PRO A 25 -0.56 9.74 -2.90
N SER A 26 -0.93 10.65 -1.99
CA SER A 26 -0.94 12.10 -2.24
C SER A 26 0.46 12.73 -2.24
N ILE A 27 1.52 11.94 -2.06
CA ILE A 27 2.90 12.42 -2.18
C ILE A 27 3.16 12.95 -3.59
N GLN A 28 3.76 14.12 -3.67
CA GLN A 28 4.11 14.76 -4.93
C GLN A 28 5.46 14.27 -5.43
N ASP A 29 5.75 14.55 -6.70
CA ASP A 29 7.05 14.20 -7.28
C ASP A 29 8.20 14.83 -6.49
N GLY A 30 9.26 14.05 -6.26
CA GLY A 30 10.39 14.41 -5.41
C GLY A 30 10.12 14.35 -3.90
N GLN A 31 8.86 14.17 -3.47
CA GLN A 31 8.51 14.11 -2.06
C GLN A 31 8.78 12.72 -1.46
N THR A 32 9.19 12.72 -0.18
CA THR A 32 9.35 11.49 0.62
C THR A 32 8.32 11.47 1.74
N SER A 33 7.56 10.38 1.84
CA SER A 33 6.69 10.06 2.97
C SER A 33 7.45 9.20 3.97
N TYR A 34 7.55 9.70 5.19
CA TYR A 34 8.14 8.97 6.30
C TYR A 34 7.07 8.45 7.23
N THR A 35 7.32 7.29 7.83
CA THR A 35 6.48 6.77 8.91
C THR A 35 6.91 7.41 10.22
N VAL A 36 6.00 8.10 10.90
CA VAL A 36 6.23 8.71 12.21
C VAL A 36 5.33 8.08 13.25
N SER A 37 5.84 7.95 14.47
CA SER A 37 5.09 7.41 15.60
C SER A 37 3.98 8.39 15.99
N PRO A 38 2.69 7.98 16.01
CA PRO A 38 1.61 8.89 16.37
C PRO A 38 1.67 9.32 17.85
N ALA A 39 2.30 8.52 18.71
CA ALA A 39 2.44 8.82 20.13
C ALA A 39 3.54 9.84 20.44
N THR A 40 4.61 9.87 19.65
CA THR A 40 5.80 10.67 19.94
C THR A 40 6.16 11.69 18.86
N GLY A 41 5.61 11.55 17.66
CA GLY A 41 5.97 12.34 16.48
C GLY A 41 7.34 11.99 15.88
N ASN A 42 8.06 11.02 16.47
CA ASN A 42 9.40 10.65 16.03
C ASN A 42 9.38 9.79 14.78
N LEU A 43 10.41 9.93 13.94
CA LEU A 43 10.65 9.08 12.78
C LEU A 43 10.85 7.61 13.21
N GLU A 44 10.05 6.71 12.65
CA GLU A 44 10.23 5.26 12.85
C GLU A 44 11.32 4.73 11.91
N GLN A 45 12.57 4.76 12.37
CA GLN A 45 13.76 4.36 11.60
C GLN A 45 13.77 2.90 11.13
N HIS A 46 12.88 2.06 11.68
CA HIS A 46 12.74 0.64 11.37
C HIS A 46 11.54 0.36 10.44
N LYS A 47 10.77 1.38 10.08
CA LYS A 47 9.68 1.30 9.10
C LYS A 47 10.16 1.81 7.74
N PRO A 48 9.58 1.32 6.64
CA PRO A 48 9.88 1.87 5.33
C PRO A 48 9.44 3.34 5.23
N ALA A 49 10.18 4.09 4.42
CA ALA A 49 9.77 5.37 3.89
C ALA A 49 9.63 5.25 2.38
N TYR A 50 8.86 6.15 1.76
CA TYR A 50 8.52 6.05 0.34
C TYR A 50 8.76 7.37 -0.37
N ARG A 51 9.47 7.34 -1.50
CA ARG A 51 9.74 8.52 -2.32
C ARG A 51 9.10 8.39 -3.69
N ARG A 52 8.41 9.44 -4.12
CA ARG A 52 7.88 9.53 -5.48
C ARG A 52 8.91 10.15 -6.42
N ILE A 53 9.07 9.51 -7.58
CA ILE A 53 9.92 9.94 -8.70
C ILE A 53 9.11 9.72 -9.96
N GLY A 54 8.57 10.80 -10.52
CA GLY A 54 7.57 10.79 -11.59
C GLY A 54 6.32 9.99 -11.20
N ASP A 55 6.03 8.97 -11.99
CA ASP A 55 4.90 8.06 -11.79
C ASP A 55 5.26 6.82 -10.95
N GLN A 56 6.50 6.71 -10.45
CA GLN A 56 6.93 5.60 -9.61
C GLN A 56 7.15 6.03 -8.16
N VAL A 57 6.86 5.13 -7.24
CA VAL A 57 7.10 5.28 -5.80
C VAL A 57 8.03 4.16 -5.35
N TYR A 58 9.15 4.54 -4.78
CA TYR A 58 10.17 3.61 -4.31
C TYR A 58 10.25 3.60 -2.80
N GLU A 59 10.51 2.43 -2.24
CA GLU A 59 10.96 2.34 -0.85
C GLU A 59 12.36 2.98 -0.72
N VAL A 60 12.53 3.82 0.29
CA VAL A 60 13.79 4.46 0.65
C VAL A 60 14.14 4.17 2.10
N SER A 61 15.43 4.09 2.40
CA SER A 61 15.91 3.98 3.77
C SER A 61 15.60 5.27 4.55
N PRO A 62 14.90 5.22 5.69
CA PRO A 62 14.60 6.42 6.48
C PRO A 62 15.85 7.10 7.05
N GLN A 63 16.93 6.33 7.27
CA GLN A 63 18.19 6.83 7.85
C GLN A 63 19.06 7.54 6.83
N THR A 64 19.15 7.02 5.61
CA THR A 64 20.09 7.52 4.58
C THR A 64 19.40 8.22 3.42
N GLY A 65 18.09 8.03 3.24
CA GLY A 65 17.34 8.53 2.09
C GLY A 65 17.65 7.82 0.77
N ASN A 66 18.40 6.71 0.81
CA ASN A 66 18.78 5.94 -0.37
C ASN A 66 17.62 5.08 -0.87
N ILE A 67 17.46 5.01 -2.18
CA ILE A 67 16.48 4.15 -2.86
C ILE A 67 16.88 2.69 -2.73
N GLN A 68 15.92 1.85 -2.34
CA GLN A 68 16.11 0.41 -2.18
C GLN A 68 15.62 -0.32 -3.44
N TYR A 69 16.39 -0.31 -4.52
CA TYR A 69 16.00 -0.93 -5.80
C TYR A 69 15.69 -2.44 -5.74
N HIS A 70 16.18 -3.13 -4.72
CA HIS A 70 15.90 -4.54 -4.48
C HIS A 70 14.55 -4.79 -3.75
N LYS A 71 13.83 -3.72 -3.37
CA LYS A 71 12.51 -3.77 -2.73
C LYS A 71 11.41 -3.45 -3.73
N LEU A 72 10.19 -3.85 -3.39
CA LEU A 72 9.00 -3.52 -4.17
C LEU A 72 8.92 -2.01 -4.41
N SER A 73 8.52 -1.64 -5.62
CA SER A 73 8.14 -0.28 -5.98
C SER A 73 6.73 -0.29 -6.53
N TYR A 74 6.15 0.89 -6.69
CA TYR A 74 4.78 1.06 -7.11
C TYR A 74 4.70 2.02 -8.28
N LYS A 75 3.84 1.76 -9.25
CA LYS A 75 3.55 2.67 -10.36
C LYS A 75 2.16 3.26 -10.21
N ILE A 76 2.06 4.57 -10.26
CA ILE A 76 0.81 5.33 -10.24
C ILE A 76 0.39 5.57 -11.69
N GLU A 77 -0.79 5.08 -12.07
CA GLU A 77 -1.39 5.30 -13.37
C GLU A 77 -2.83 5.79 -13.19
N GLY A 78 -3.04 7.10 -13.34
CA GLY A 78 -4.31 7.74 -13.03
C GLY A 78 -4.71 7.52 -11.57
N ASN A 79 -5.88 6.91 -11.34
CA ASN A 79 -6.40 6.60 -10.00
C ASN A 79 -6.03 5.18 -9.53
N ARG A 80 -5.06 4.52 -10.17
CA ARG A 80 -4.63 3.17 -9.78
C ARG A 80 -3.15 3.13 -9.46
N VAL A 81 -2.81 2.24 -8.53
CA VAL A 81 -1.43 1.95 -8.16
C VAL A 81 -1.18 0.46 -8.37
N TYR A 82 -0.10 0.15 -9.06
CA TYR A 82 0.32 -1.21 -9.40
C TYR A 82 1.67 -1.52 -8.76
N GLU A 83 1.85 -2.75 -8.32
CA GLU A 83 3.16 -3.23 -7.87
C GLU A 83 4.12 -3.39 -9.06
N VAL A 84 5.38 -3.05 -8.85
CA VAL A 84 6.46 -3.23 -9.81
C VAL A 84 7.48 -4.19 -9.22
N SER A 85 7.82 -5.23 -9.98
CA SER A 85 8.77 -6.25 -9.55
C SER A 85 10.19 -5.67 -9.44
N PRO A 86 10.89 -5.81 -8.29
CA PRO A 86 12.26 -5.31 -8.14
C PRO A 86 13.25 -5.99 -9.08
N ASN A 87 13.02 -7.27 -9.41
CA ASN A 87 13.97 -8.07 -10.18
C ASN A 87 13.87 -7.81 -11.69
N THR A 88 12.68 -7.48 -12.19
CA THR A 88 12.41 -7.35 -13.63
C THR A 88 12.05 -5.93 -14.04
N GLY A 89 11.70 -5.04 -13.09
CA GLY A 89 11.18 -3.71 -13.39
C GLY A 89 9.77 -3.71 -14.01
N ASN A 90 9.15 -4.88 -14.15
CA ASN A 90 7.85 -5.01 -14.80
C ASN A 90 6.70 -4.68 -13.85
N VAL A 91 5.72 -3.94 -14.36
CA VAL A 91 4.44 -3.70 -13.69
C VAL A 91 3.65 -5.01 -13.62
N GLN A 92 3.19 -5.38 -12.43
CA GLN A 92 2.49 -6.62 -12.18
C GLN A 92 0.98 -6.45 -12.33
N TYR A 93 0.49 -6.22 -13.55
CA TYR A 93 -0.95 -6.05 -13.83
C TYR A 93 -1.82 -7.25 -13.46
N HIS A 94 -1.22 -8.44 -13.33
CA HIS A 94 -1.92 -9.65 -12.90
C HIS A 94 -2.17 -9.69 -11.38
N LYS A 95 -1.51 -8.83 -10.60
CA LYS A 95 -1.75 -8.67 -9.17
C LYS A 95 -2.85 -7.64 -8.93
N PRO A 96 -3.51 -7.68 -7.76
CA PRO A 96 -4.42 -6.62 -7.34
C PRO A 96 -3.75 -5.24 -7.44
N SER A 97 -4.51 -4.27 -7.92
CA SER A 97 -4.12 -2.85 -7.90
C SER A 97 -4.86 -2.13 -6.79
N TYR A 98 -4.27 -1.05 -6.30
CA TYR A 98 -4.88 -0.17 -5.32
C TYR A 98 -5.61 0.95 -6.04
N GLN A 99 -6.84 1.26 -5.64
CA GLN A 99 -7.56 2.41 -6.16
C GLN A 99 -7.36 3.61 -5.23
N LEU A 100 -6.92 4.71 -5.80
CA LEU A 100 -6.87 6.02 -5.16
C LEU A 100 -8.30 6.57 -5.12
N LYS A 101 -8.78 6.88 -3.92
CA LYS A 101 -10.11 7.47 -3.67
C LYS A 101 -10.00 8.99 -3.62
#